data_AF-A0A2V1NV17-F1
#
_entry.id   AF-A0A2V1NV17-F1
#
_cell.length_a   1.000
_cell.length_b   1.000
_cell.length_c   1.000
_cell.angle_alpha   90.00
_cell.angle_beta   90.00
_cell.angle_gamma   90.00
#
_symmetry.space_group_name_H-M   'P 1'
#
loop_
_entity.id
_entity.type
_entity.pdbx_description
1 polymer ?
#
loop_
_entity_poly.entity_id
_entity_poly.type
_entity_poly.pdbx_seq_one_letter_code
_entity_poly.pdbx_strand_id
1 'polypeptide(L)'
;MSTRPLPHDRYIGAVVDALTTDGIEPDDYWTSDANIDRYDSGPDAGCTTMLDAYIDWDTSPAHEHGIALLWEQPAEEWMWAPRAEEGHLARDPKFLPMLGRYATPNAVVAVVRALLAGTPLPKEHAPDWDEADEVRRAVAVWVAE
;
A
#
# COMPACT_ATOMS: atom_id res chain seq x y z
N MET A 1 -16.94 9.46 6.92
CA MET A 1 -15.95 8.40 7.23
C MET A 1 -16.63 7.39 8.14
N SER A 2 -16.66 6.13 7.71
CA SER A 2 -17.15 5.03 8.56
C SER A 2 -16.22 4.93 9.77
N THR A 3 -16.76 4.92 10.99
CA THR A 3 -15.99 4.76 12.24
C THR A 3 -15.66 3.29 12.53
N ARG A 4 -15.88 2.40 11.56
CA ARG A 4 -15.58 0.97 11.69
C ARG A 4 -14.19 0.68 11.12
N PRO A 5 -13.38 -0.14 11.81
CA PRO A 5 -12.13 -0.62 11.26
C PRO A 5 -12.36 -1.33 9.92
N LEU A 6 -11.54 -1.00 8.93
CA LEU A 6 -11.54 -1.69 7.64
C LEU A 6 -10.77 -3.01 7.75
N PRO A 7 -11.10 -4.02 6.91
CA PRO A 7 -10.48 -5.34 7.00
C PRO A 7 -8.95 -5.33 6.91
N HIS A 8 -8.37 -4.42 6.13
CA HIS A 8 -6.94 -4.30 5.91
C HIS A 8 -6.23 -3.37 6.90
N ASP A 9 -6.95 -2.66 7.80
CA ASP A 9 -6.34 -1.74 8.77
C ASP A 9 -5.26 -2.42 9.61
N ARG A 10 -5.49 -3.67 10.02
CA ARG A 10 -4.52 -4.45 10.80
C ARG A 10 -3.21 -4.66 10.05
N TYR A 11 -3.30 -4.96 8.75
CA TYR A 11 -2.11 -5.18 7.92
C TYR A 11 -1.35 -3.87 7.71
N ILE A 12 -2.06 -2.80 7.36
CA ILE A 12 -1.45 -1.49 7.14
C ILE A 12 -0.83 -0.95 8.43
N GLY A 13 -1.49 -1.14 9.58
CA GLY A 13 -0.92 -0.85 10.90
C GLY A 13 0.38 -1.59 11.15
N ALA A 14 0.44 -2.89 10.88
CA ALA A 14 1.68 -3.67 11.02
C ALA A 14 2.81 -3.20 10.09
N VAL A 15 2.49 -2.73 8.89
CA VAL A 15 3.45 -2.15 7.95
C VAL A 15 3.99 -0.82 8.48
N VAL A 16 3.12 0.07 8.95
CA VAL A 16 3.51 1.36 9.53
C VAL A 16 4.35 1.16 10.79
N ASP A 17 3.95 0.25 11.69
CA ASP A 17 4.73 -0.08 12.89
C ASP A 17 6.14 -0.56 12.56
N ALA A 18 6.28 -1.39 11.52
CA ALA A 18 7.58 -1.88 11.06
C ALA A 18 8.44 -0.74 10.46
N LEU A 19 7.85 0.15 9.66
CA LEU A 19 8.51 1.33 9.11
C LEU A 19 9.02 2.27 10.20
N THR A 20 8.17 2.58 11.18
CA THR A 20 8.53 3.42 12.33
C THR A 20 9.62 2.77 13.18
N THR A 21 9.54 1.47 13.43
CA THR A 21 10.57 0.72 14.17
C THR A 21 11.94 0.77 13.48
N ASP A 22 11.97 0.76 12.15
CA ASP A 22 13.20 0.81 11.35
C ASP A 22 13.70 2.26 11.09
N GLY A 23 13.02 3.26 11.68
CA GLY A 23 13.36 4.68 11.58
C GLY A 23 12.99 5.32 10.23
N ILE A 24 12.00 4.77 9.54
CA ILE A 24 11.49 5.25 8.24
C ILE A 24 10.02 5.65 8.40
N GLU A 25 9.74 6.48 9.40
CA GLU A 25 8.39 6.94 9.73
C GLU A 25 7.76 7.64 8.51
N PRO A 26 6.55 7.24 8.07
CA PRO A 26 5.78 7.97 7.07
C PRO A 26 5.40 9.37 7.56
N ASP A 27 5.30 10.33 6.65
CA ASP A 27 4.78 11.66 6.96
C ASP A 27 3.24 11.63 7.11
N ASP A 28 2.56 10.81 6.31
CA ASP A 28 1.12 10.51 6.46
C ASP A 28 0.78 9.08 5.98
N TYR A 29 -0.34 8.56 6.47
CA TYR A 29 -0.94 7.32 5.98
C TYR A 29 -2.42 7.21 6.30
N TRP A 30 -3.19 6.56 5.43
CA TRP A 30 -4.59 6.26 5.68
C TRP A 30 -5.06 5.01 4.93
N THR A 31 -6.21 4.49 5.36
CA THR A 31 -6.95 3.42 4.70
C THR A 31 -8.32 3.94 4.25
N SER A 32 -8.86 3.35 3.19
CA SER A 32 -10.16 3.73 2.61
C SER A 32 -10.87 2.51 2.01
N ASP A 33 -12.20 2.55 2.05
CA ASP A 33 -13.11 1.67 1.32
C ASP A 33 -14.01 2.46 0.36
N ALA A 34 -13.74 3.76 0.18
CA ALA A 34 -14.63 4.69 -0.51
C ALA A 34 -14.26 4.90 -1.98
N ASN A 35 -13.08 4.47 -2.42
CA ASN A 35 -12.63 4.67 -3.79
C ASN A 35 -13.27 3.63 -4.70
N ILE A 36 -13.66 4.06 -5.90
CA ILE A 36 -14.18 3.16 -6.93
C ILE A 36 -13.05 2.26 -7.42
N ASP A 37 -13.35 0.97 -7.54
CA ASP A 37 -12.45 0.00 -8.14
C ASP A 37 -12.26 0.30 -9.63
N ARG A 38 -11.09 0.86 -9.95
CA ARG A 38 -10.70 1.17 -11.33
C ARG A 38 -10.39 -0.08 -12.18
N TYR A 39 -10.32 -1.25 -11.55
CA TYR A 39 -10.05 -2.54 -12.19
C TYR A 39 -11.32 -3.34 -12.45
N ASP A 40 -12.46 -2.93 -11.88
CA ASP A 40 -13.73 -3.56 -12.15
C ASP A 40 -14.14 -3.33 -13.61
N SER A 41 -14.25 -4.43 -14.35
CA SER A 41 -14.69 -4.49 -15.75
C SER A 41 -15.98 -5.27 -15.90
N GLY A 42 -16.62 -5.61 -14.78
CA GLY A 42 -17.88 -6.33 -14.72
C GLY A 42 -19.10 -5.47 -15.02
N PRO A 43 -20.31 -6.04 -14.87
CA PRO A 43 -21.57 -5.34 -15.10
C PRO A 43 -21.77 -4.10 -14.22
N ASP A 44 -21.14 -4.10 -13.04
CA ASP A 44 -21.25 -3.05 -12.02
C ASP A 44 -20.02 -2.11 -12.02
N ALA A 45 -19.20 -2.15 -13.07
CA ALA A 45 -18.04 -1.29 -13.22
C ALA A 45 -18.40 0.20 -13.03
N GLY A 46 -17.65 0.88 -12.15
CA GLY A 46 -17.94 2.25 -11.75
C GLY A 46 -18.85 2.39 -10.52
N CYS A 47 -19.40 1.29 -10.01
CA CYS A 47 -20.20 1.24 -8.78
C CYS A 47 -19.53 0.42 -7.67
N THR A 48 -18.62 -0.50 -8.01
CA THR A 48 -17.86 -1.30 -7.05
C THR A 48 -16.78 -0.46 -6.38
N THR A 49 -16.67 -0.54 -5.06
CA THR A 49 -15.60 0.09 -4.28
C THR A 49 -14.45 -0.87 -4.03
N MET A 50 -13.26 -0.33 -3.75
CA MET A 50 -12.06 -1.09 -3.40
C MET A 50 -11.59 -0.77 -1.98
N LEU A 51 -10.85 -1.70 -1.38
CA LEU A 51 -10.05 -1.41 -0.19
C LEU A 51 -8.70 -0.87 -0.64
N ASP A 52 -8.30 0.28 -0.12
CA ASP A 52 -7.01 0.87 -0.43
C ASP A 52 -6.33 1.46 0.80
N ALA A 53 -5.01 1.57 0.70
CA ALA A 53 -4.18 2.27 1.66
C ALA A 53 -3.15 3.11 0.93
N TYR A 54 -2.84 4.24 1.55
CA TYR A 54 -1.84 5.18 1.09
C TYR A 54 -0.86 5.47 2.22
N ILE A 55 0.43 5.46 1.91
CA ILE A 55 1.52 5.74 2.85
C ILE A 55 2.51 6.63 2.10
N ASP A 56 2.90 7.77 2.67
CA ASP A 56 3.77 8.69 1.95
C ASP A 56 4.87 9.34 2.78
N TRP A 57 5.85 9.86 2.05
CA TRP A 57 6.96 10.66 2.54
C TRP A 57 7.04 11.91 1.67
N ASP A 58 7.14 13.08 2.29
CA ASP A 58 7.17 14.40 1.65
C ASP A 58 8.54 14.74 1.05
N THR A 59 9.61 14.07 1.49
CA THR A 59 10.96 14.28 0.95
C THR A 59 11.80 13.00 0.99
N SER A 60 12.78 12.86 0.10
CA SER A 60 13.79 11.82 0.19
C SER A 60 15.04 12.19 -0.61
N PRO A 61 16.22 11.58 -0.32
CA PRO A 61 17.43 11.84 -1.10
C PRO A 61 17.30 11.57 -2.61
N ALA A 62 16.51 10.56 -3.00
CA ALA A 62 16.33 10.20 -4.41
C ALA A 62 15.14 10.87 -5.09
N HIS A 63 14.20 11.39 -4.32
CA HIS A 63 12.97 12.04 -4.78
C HIS A 63 12.73 13.30 -3.97
N GLU A 64 12.94 14.47 -4.58
CA GLU A 64 12.88 15.78 -3.92
C GLU A 64 11.57 16.01 -3.15
N HIS A 65 10.44 15.62 -3.77
CA HIS A 65 9.11 15.71 -3.16
C HIS A 65 8.66 14.38 -2.52
N GLY A 66 9.60 13.44 -2.34
CA GLY A 66 9.38 12.15 -1.72
C GLY A 66 8.61 11.15 -2.59
N ILE A 67 7.95 10.20 -1.95
CA ILE A 67 7.31 9.05 -2.59
C ILE A 67 5.98 8.74 -1.94
N ALA A 68 5.13 8.03 -2.67
CA ALA A 68 3.93 7.41 -2.16
C ALA A 68 3.97 5.91 -2.44
N LEU A 69 3.53 5.15 -1.46
CA LEU A 69 3.30 3.72 -1.51
C LEU A 69 1.78 3.48 -1.40
N LEU A 70 1.26 2.66 -2.29
CA LEU A 70 -0.16 2.34 -2.38
C LEU A 70 -0.35 0.84 -2.24
N TRP A 71 -1.39 0.46 -1.52
CA TRP A 71 -1.90 -0.91 -1.47
C TRP A 71 -3.36 -0.88 -1.89
N GLU A 72 -3.74 -1.66 -2.89
CA GLU A 72 -5.11 -1.66 -3.42
C GLU A 72 -5.63 -3.08 -3.61
N GLN A 73 -6.90 -3.29 -3.30
CA GLN A 73 -7.62 -4.55 -3.50
C GLN A 73 -8.93 -4.29 -4.23
N PRO A 74 -9.13 -4.85 -5.44
CA PRO A 74 -8.62 -6.15 -5.86
C PRO A 74 -7.40 -6.12 -6.80
N ALA A 75 -6.66 -5.00 -6.91
CA ALA A 75 -5.43 -4.95 -7.71
C ALA A 75 -4.33 -5.92 -7.24
N GLU A 76 -4.51 -6.49 -6.05
CA GLU A 76 -3.75 -7.58 -5.41
C GLU A 76 -2.30 -7.25 -5.04
N GLU A 77 -1.79 -6.04 -5.29
CA GLU A 77 -0.36 -5.76 -5.21
C GLU A 77 -0.04 -4.37 -4.62
N TRP A 78 1.16 -4.27 -4.06
CA TRP A 78 1.76 -2.99 -3.69
C TRP A 78 2.19 -2.22 -4.95
N MET A 79 2.03 -0.91 -4.91
CA MET A 79 2.47 0.00 -5.96
C MET A 79 3.19 1.20 -5.36
N TRP A 80 3.97 1.90 -6.17
CA TRP A 80 4.60 3.14 -5.75
C TRP A 80 4.71 4.17 -6.87
N ALA A 81 4.76 5.44 -6.50
CA ALA A 81 5.15 6.52 -7.39
C ALA A 81 5.98 7.58 -6.63
N PRO A 82 6.92 8.25 -7.29
CA PRO A 82 7.45 9.50 -6.78
C PRO A 82 6.34 10.54 -6.74
N ARG A 83 6.39 11.44 -5.76
CA ARG A 83 5.49 12.59 -5.67
C ARG A 83 6.07 13.77 -6.45
N ALA A 84 5.19 14.67 -6.83
CA ALA A 84 5.48 15.95 -7.47
C ALA A 84 5.30 17.08 -6.46
N GLU A 85 5.67 18.29 -6.88
CA GLU A 85 5.37 19.52 -6.16
C GLU A 85 3.86 19.58 -5.84
N GLU A 86 3.48 20.06 -4.65
CA GLU A 86 2.09 20.07 -4.16
C GLU A 86 1.51 18.68 -3.77
N GLY A 87 2.35 17.64 -3.71
CA GLY A 87 2.02 16.37 -3.05
C GLY A 87 1.23 15.37 -3.87
N HIS A 88 0.90 15.68 -5.14
CA HIS A 88 0.32 14.74 -6.07
C HIS A 88 1.35 13.72 -6.59
N LEU A 89 0.90 12.63 -7.20
CA LEU A 89 1.81 11.66 -7.81
C LEU A 89 2.42 12.24 -9.10
N ALA A 90 3.74 12.18 -9.23
CA ALA A 90 4.44 12.68 -10.42
C ALA A 90 4.23 11.80 -11.67
N ARG A 91 3.71 10.58 -11.49
CA ARG A 91 3.39 9.61 -12.53
C ARG A 91 2.44 8.55 -12.00
N ASP A 92 1.87 7.76 -12.91
CA ASP A 92 1.12 6.57 -12.55
C ASP A 92 1.95 5.62 -11.65
N PRO A 93 1.34 5.08 -10.58
CA PRO A 93 1.98 4.09 -9.73
C PRO A 93 2.48 2.88 -10.51
N LYS A 94 3.66 2.40 -10.13
CA LYS A 94 4.27 1.18 -10.67
C LYS A 94 4.12 0.06 -9.66
N PHE A 95 3.71 -1.11 -10.14
CA PHE A 95 3.66 -2.33 -9.35
C PHE A 95 5.02 -2.68 -8.75
N LEU A 96 4.97 -3.24 -7.54
CA LEU A 96 6.07 -3.79 -6.79
C LEU A 96 5.89 -5.31 -6.70
N PRO A 97 6.14 -6.07 -7.79
CA PRO A 97 5.80 -7.49 -7.86
C PRO A 97 6.62 -8.37 -6.91
N MET A 98 7.68 -7.84 -6.31
CA MET A 98 8.41 -8.52 -5.24
C MET A 98 7.64 -8.51 -3.91
N LEU A 99 6.72 -7.56 -3.73
CA LEU A 99 5.81 -7.49 -2.60
C LEU A 99 4.48 -8.10 -3.02
N GLY A 100 4.27 -9.36 -2.65
CA GLY A 100 2.92 -9.94 -2.71
C GLY A 100 1.92 -9.15 -1.86
N ARG A 101 0.63 -9.40 -2.06
CA ARG A 101 -0.47 -8.64 -1.41
C ARG A 101 -0.28 -8.41 0.08
N TYR A 102 0.07 -9.46 0.81
CA TYR A 102 0.29 -9.43 2.25
C TYR A 102 1.74 -9.73 2.56
N ALA A 103 2.67 -9.16 1.78
CA ALA A 103 4.10 -9.28 2.04
C ALA A 103 4.41 -8.93 3.49
N THR A 104 5.35 -9.66 4.10
CA THR A 104 5.85 -9.35 5.44
C THR A 104 6.18 -7.86 5.57
N PRO A 105 5.79 -7.18 6.68
CA PRO A 105 6.10 -5.77 6.91
C PRO A 105 7.56 -5.41 6.70
N ASN A 106 8.49 -6.26 7.14
CA ASN A 106 9.94 -6.06 6.95
C ASN A 106 10.37 -6.05 5.47
N ALA A 107 9.69 -6.78 4.58
CA ALA A 107 9.97 -6.70 3.16
C ALA A 107 9.51 -5.37 2.57
N VAL A 108 8.37 -4.84 3.02
CA VAL A 108 7.90 -3.50 2.65
C VAL A 108 8.93 -2.45 3.08
N VAL A 109 9.42 -2.54 4.32
CA VAL A 109 10.50 -1.68 4.85
C VAL A 109 11.74 -1.70 3.95
N ALA A 110 12.21 -2.89 3.54
CA ALA A 110 13.38 -3.02 2.67
C ALA A 110 13.16 -2.33 1.29
N VAL A 111 11.96 -2.44 0.73
CA VAL A 111 11.60 -1.78 -0.53
C VAL A 111 11.51 -0.26 -0.36
N VAL A 112 10.83 0.23 0.68
CA VAL A 112 10.71 1.68 0.96
C VAL A 112 12.09 2.28 1.16
N ARG A 113 12.96 1.63 1.95
CA ARG A 113 14.35 2.06 2.14
C ARG A 113 15.10 2.17 0.82
N ALA A 114 14.94 1.19 -0.08
CA ALA A 114 15.56 1.22 -1.38
C ALA A 114 15.03 2.37 -2.26
N LEU A 115 13.71 2.60 -2.26
CA LEU A 115 13.06 3.68 -2.99
C LEU A 115 13.53 5.06 -2.52
N LEU A 116 13.46 5.33 -1.21
CA LEU A 116 13.89 6.61 -0.63
C LEU A 116 15.37 6.92 -0.91
N ALA A 117 16.22 5.89 -0.94
CA ALA A 117 17.64 6.00 -1.24
C ALA A 117 17.96 5.97 -2.75
N GLY A 118 16.99 5.67 -3.62
CA GLY A 118 17.20 5.54 -5.06
C GLY A 118 18.11 4.35 -5.43
N THR A 119 18.11 3.31 -4.61
CA THR A 119 18.93 2.10 -4.82
C THR A 119 18.11 0.99 -5.46
N PRO A 120 18.77 -0.05 -6.05
CA PRO A 120 18.05 -1.16 -6.67
C PRO A 120 17.10 -1.86 -5.70
N LEU A 121 15.89 -2.15 -6.17
CA LEU A 121 14.90 -2.89 -5.40
C LEU A 121 15.33 -4.35 -5.16
N PRO A 122 14.90 -4.96 -4.04
CA PRO A 122 14.99 -6.40 -3.84
C PRO A 122 14.42 -7.17 -5.03
N LYS A 123 15.09 -8.27 -5.41
CA LYS A 123 14.68 -9.14 -6.52
C LYS A 123 13.90 -10.37 -6.06
N GLU A 124 14.07 -10.75 -4.80
CA GLU A 124 13.41 -11.92 -4.23
C GLU A 124 11.99 -11.57 -3.84
N HIS A 125 11.06 -12.50 -4.08
CA HIS A 125 9.68 -12.34 -3.66
C HIS A 125 9.59 -12.46 -2.14
N ALA A 126 8.91 -11.50 -1.52
CA ALA A 126 8.72 -11.47 -0.08
C ALA A 126 7.87 -12.66 0.39
N PRO A 127 8.15 -13.23 1.56
CA PRO A 127 7.21 -14.14 2.20
C PRO A 127 5.93 -13.39 2.58
N ASP A 128 4.83 -14.12 2.67
CA ASP A 128 3.59 -13.62 3.24
C ASP A 128 3.76 -13.36 4.75
N TRP A 129 3.05 -12.35 5.24
CA TRP A 129 2.95 -12.05 6.65
C TRP A 129 2.19 -13.17 7.39
N ASP A 130 2.67 -13.56 8.56
CA ASP A 130 2.13 -14.70 9.32
C ASP A 130 0.64 -14.55 9.67
N GLU A 131 0.13 -13.30 9.74
CA GLU A 131 -1.27 -13.00 10.06
C GLU A 131 -2.14 -12.75 8.81
N ALA A 132 -1.57 -12.90 7.61
CA ALA A 132 -2.24 -12.63 6.34
C ALA A 132 -3.56 -13.38 6.17
N ASP A 133 -3.64 -14.62 6.67
CA ASP A 133 -4.85 -15.45 6.55
C ASP A 133 -6.05 -14.88 7.30
N GLU A 134 -5.83 -14.19 8.43
CA GLU A 134 -6.91 -13.55 9.15
C GLU A 134 -7.46 -12.34 8.38
N VAL A 135 -6.55 -11.51 7.86
CA VAL A 135 -6.90 -10.35 7.04
C VAL A 135 -7.61 -10.79 5.75
N ARG A 136 -7.11 -11.82 5.08
CA ARG A 136 -7.74 -12.43 3.89
C ARG A 136 -9.19 -12.85 4.16
N ARG A 137 -9.45 -13.47 5.32
CA ARG A 137 -10.82 -13.87 5.70
C ARG A 137 -11.71 -12.66 5.96
N ALA A 138 -11.21 -11.65 6.69
CA ALA A 138 -11.97 -10.43 6.96
C ALA A 138 -12.31 -9.68 5.65
N VAL A 139 -11.35 -9.61 4.74
CA VAL A 139 -11.51 -9.08 3.40
C VAL A 139 -12.57 -9.85 2.60
N ALA A 140 -12.53 -11.17 2.61
CA ALA A 140 -13.48 -12.00 1.87
C ALA A 140 -14.92 -11.83 2.38
N VAL A 141 -15.08 -11.56 3.68
CA VAL A 141 -16.39 -11.21 4.27
C VAL A 141 -16.84 -9.84 3.76
N TRP A 142 -15.98 -8.83 3.78
CA TRP A 142 -16.31 -7.49 3.28
C TRP A 142 -16.70 -7.48 1.80
N VAL A 143 -16.01 -8.24 0.95
CA VAL A 143 -16.35 -8.34 -0.49
C VAL A 143 -17.73 -8.97 -0.72
N ALA A 144 -18.24 -9.75 0.23
CA ALA A 144 -19.52 -10.43 0.12
C ALA A 144 -20.72 -9.63 0.67
N GLU A 145 -20.48 -8.45 1.26
CA GLU A 145 -21.51 -7.52 1.75
C GLU A 145 -22.11 -6.66 0.62
#